data_AF-A0A957CHV1-F1
#
_entry.id   AF-A0A957CHV1-F1
#
_cell.length_a   1.000
_cell.length_b   1.000
_cell.length_c   1.000
_cell.angle_alpha   90.00
_cell.angle_beta   90.00
_cell.angle_gamma   90.00
#
_symmetry.space_group_name_H-M   'P 1'
#
loop_
_entity.id
_entity.type
_entity.pdbx_description
1 polymer ?
#
loop_
_entity_poly.entity_id
_entity_poly.type
_entity_poly.pdbx_seq_one_letter_code
_entity_poly.pdbx_strand_id
1 'polypeptide(L)' 'MIASKEEELIESLRSVIDPEIGLNVVELGLIRNIEVDEENDTATLTMILTTPFCPYGPQIIEQVRVVTAHVLSGGV' A
#
# COMPACT_ATOMS: atom_id res chain seq x y z
N MET A 1 -11.42 -18.06 -0.28
CA MET A 1 -12.39 -17.07 -0.78
C MET A 1 -12.08 -15.81 0.00
N ILE A 2 -11.40 -14.86 -0.64
CA ILE A 2 -11.03 -13.57 -0.03
C ILE A 2 -12.23 -12.66 -0.26
N ALA A 3 -12.72 -11.99 0.79
CA ALA A 3 -14.09 -11.48 0.85
C ALA A 3 -14.24 -10.04 0.34
N SER A 4 -13.16 -9.30 0.07
CA SER A 4 -13.20 -7.93 -0.48
C SER A 4 -11.89 -7.51 -1.15
N LYS A 5 -11.97 -6.62 -2.16
CA LYS A 5 -10.79 -6.02 -2.83
C LYS A 5 -9.84 -5.32 -1.86
N GLU A 6 -10.39 -4.72 -0.80
CA GLU A 6 -9.60 -4.09 0.26
C GLU A 6 -8.68 -5.08 0.97
N GLU A 7 -9.18 -6.27 1.32
CA GLU A 7 -8.36 -7.32 1.95
C GLU A 7 -7.26 -7.82 1.00
N GLU A 8 -7.58 -7.99 -0.28
CA GLU A 8 -6.60 -8.37 -1.31
C GLU A 8 -5.52 -7.29 -1.46
N LEU A 9 -5.90 -6.02 -1.38
CA LEU A 9 -4.97 -4.90 -1.37
C LEU A 9 -4.06 -4.93 -0.14
N ILE A 10 -4.65 -5.11 1.06
CA ILE A 10 -3.91 -5.17 2.33
C ILE A 10 -2.92 -6.33 2.32
N GLU A 11 -3.33 -7.52 1.87
CA GLU A 11 -2.43 -8.68 1.74
C GLU A 11 -1.29 -8.39 0.77
N SER A 12 -1.59 -7.77 -0.37
CA SER A 12 -0.58 -7.42 -1.36
C SER A 12 0.43 -6.41 -0.79
N LEU A 13 -0.04 -5.41 -0.03
CA LEU A 13 0.80 -4.40 0.63
C LEU A 13 1.70 -4.97 1.72
N ARG A 14 1.40 -6.15 2.28
CA ARG A 14 2.32 -6.86 3.19
C ARG A 14 3.61 -7.29 2.50
N SER A 15 3.64 -7.38 1.17
CA SER A 15 4.87 -7.63 0.40
C SER A 15 5.80 -6.42 0.34
N VAL A 16 5.29 -5.21 0.64
CA VAL A 16 6.10 -4.00 0.72
C VAL A 16 6.76 -3.94 2.09
N ILE A 17 8.05 -4.24 2.12
CA ILE A 17 8.88 -4.31 3.32
C ILE A 17 9.77 -3.07 3.40
N ASP A 18 9.78 -2.42 4.56
CA ASP A 18 10.72 -1.35 4.86
C ASP A 18 12.12 -1.95 5.11
N PRO A 19 13.14 -1.63 4.29
CA PRO A 19 14.47 -2.22 4.43
C PRO A 19 15.26 -1.68 5.63
N GLU A 20 14.84 -0.58 6.27
CA GLU A 20 15.49 -0.06 7.47
C GLU A 20 15.01 -0.77 8.74
N ILE A 21 13.70 -1.02 8.83
CA ILE A 21 13.09 -1.66 10.01
C ILE A 21 12.94 -3.18 9.82
N GLY A 22 12.93 -3.68 8.58
CA GLY A 22 12.74 -5.10 8.26
C GLY A 22 11.30 -5.59 8.48
N LEU A 23 10.34 -4.67 8.55
CA LEU A 23 8.91 -4.95 8.74
C LEU A 23 8.11 -4.38 7.57
N ASN A 24 6.94 -4.95 7.32
CA ASN A 24 6.06 -4.48 6.26
C ASN A 24 5.26 -3.25 6.67
N VAL A 25 4.85 -2.46 5.66
CA VAL A 25 4.18 -1.17 5.87
C VAL A 25 2.84 -1.29 6.62
N VAL A 26 2.20 -2.45 6.53
CA VAL A 26 0.95 -2.78 7.22
C VAL A 26 1.21 -3.04 8.71
N GLU A 27 2.19 -3.89 9.04
CA GLU A 27 2.56 -4.22 10.43
C GLU A 27 3.18 -3.02 11.16
N LEU A 28 3.89 -2.15 10.43
CA LEU A 28 4.40 -0.89 10.97
C LEU A 28 3.29 0.14 11.25
N GLY A 29 2.05 -0.11 10.80
CA GLY A 29 0.95 0.82 10.97
C GLY A 29 1.14 2.13 10.19
N LEU A 30 1.92 2.10 9.10
CA LEU A 30 2.15 3.27 8.25
C LEU A 30 0.89 3.60 7.43
N ILE A 31 0.04 2.61 7.16
CA ILE A 31 -1.21 2.80 6.46
C ILE A 31 -2.30 3.23 7.44
N ARG A 32 -2.82 4.45 7.26
CA ARG A 32 -3.88 5.06 8.06
C ARG A 32 -5.28 4.74 7.55
N ASN A 33 -5.46 4.78 6.23
CA ASN A 33 -6.74 4.56 5.59
C ASN A 33 -6.54 3.96 4.20
N ILE A 34 -7.45 3.07 3.82
CA ILE A 34 -7.54 2.47 2.49
C ILE A 34 -8.99 2.64 2.07
N GLU A 35 -9.21 3.36 0.98
CA GLU A 35 -10.53 3.49 0.36
C GLU A 35 -10.45 2.88 -1.03
N VAL A 36 -11.16 1.79 -1.25
CA VAL A 36 -11.23 1.14 -2.56
C VAL A 36 -12.50 1.60 -3.26
N ASP A 37 -12.33 2.19 -4.43
CA ASP A 37 -13.42 2.56 -5.34
C ASP A 37 -13.60 1.43 -6.36
N GLU A 38 -14.57 0.56 -6.10
CA GLU A 38 -14.84 -0.59 -6.96
C GLU A 38 -15.44 -0.21 -8.31
N GLU A 39 -16.06 0.97 -8.42
CA GLU A 39 -16.70 1.47 -9.64
C GLU A 39 -15.67 1.92 -10.69
N ASN A 40 -14.63 2.61 -10.25
CA ASN A 40 -13.54 3.09 -11.09
C ASN A 40 -12.30 2.18 -11.04
N ASP A 41 -12.35 1.11 -10.24
CA ASP A 41 -11.25 0.17 -10.03
C ASP A 41 -9.99 0.89 -9.52
N THR A 42 -10.15 1.90 -8.66
CA THR A 42 -9.07 2.68 -8.07
C THR A 42 -9.03 2.51 -6.55
N ALA A 43 -7.89 2.78 -5.93
CA ALA A 43 -7.83 2.89 -4.46
C ALA A 43 -7.12 4.16 -4.04
N THR A 44 -7.54 4.73 -2.93
CA THR A 44 -6.87 5.83 -2.26
C THR A 44 -6.26 5.31 -0.96
N LEU A 45 -4.93 5.43 -0.84
CA LEU A 45 -4.21 5.03 0.36
C LEU A 45 -3.64 6.25 1.07
N THR A 46 -4.01 6.40 2.33
CA THR A 46 -3.39 7.39 3.22
C THR A 46 -2.30 6.70 4.02
N MET A 47 -1.05 7.11 3.80
CA MET A 47 0.10 6.59 4.54
C MET A 47 0.84 7.71 5.26
N ILE A 48 1.37 7.40 6.44
CA ILE A 48 2.23 8.29 7.21
C ILE A 48 3.65 7.75 7.11
N LEU A 49 4.53 8.54 6.50
CA LEU A 49 5.95 8.27 6.51
C LEU A 49 6.54 8.74 7.84
N THR A 50 7.17 7.84 8.57
CA THR A 50 7.80 8.11 9.88
C THR A 50 8.95 9.11 9.78
N THR A 51 9.53 9.30 8.59
CA THR A 51 10.58 10.29 8.30
C THR A 51 10.36 10.99 6.94
N PRO A 52 10.16 12.32 6.92
CA PRO A 52 9.92 13.08 5.67
C PRO A 52 11.13 13.16 4.73
N PHE A 53 12.29 12.64 5.14
CA PHE A 53 13.57 12.70 4.40
C PHE A 53 14.21 11.33 4.18
N CYS A 54 13.50 10.22 4.42
CA CYS A 54 14.08 8.91 4.16
C CYS A 54 14.27 8.72 2.64
N PRO A 55 15.49 8.39 2.16
CA PRO A 55 15.76 8.16 0.74
C PRO A 55 14.90 7.01 0.16
N TYR A 56 14.38 6.14 1.04
CA TYR A 56 13.52 5.02 0.70
C TYR A 56 12.03 5.35 0.60
N GLY A 57 11.59 6.54 1.05
CA GLY A 57 10.18 6.97 0.95
C GLY A 57 9.59 6.87 -0.46
N PRO A 58 10.22 7.45 -1.51
CA PRO A 58 9.73 7.32 -2.88
C PRO A 58 9.76 5.87 -3.41
N GLN A 59 10.71 5.05 -2.96
CA GLN A 59 10.74 3.62 -3.34
C GLN A 59 9.56 2.86 -2.74
N ILE A 60 9.19 3.14 -1.49
CA ILE A 60 8.03 2.51 -0.85
C ILE A 60 6.74 2.92 -1.57
N ILE A 61 6.59 4.21 -1.89
CA ILE A 61 5.43 4.71 -2.64
C ILE A 61 5.33 4.04 -4.01
N GLU A 62 6.45 3.88 -4.71
CA GLU A 62 6.47 3.21 -6.01
C GLU A 62 6.11 1.73 -5.88
N GLN A 63 6.64 1.02 -4.89
CA GLN A 63 6.26 -0.37 -4.63
C GLN A 63 4.77 -0.50 -4.34
N VAL A 64 4.21 0.39 -3.51
CA VAL A 64 2.77 0.45 -3.23
C VAL A 64 1.99 0.66 -4.53
N ARG A 65 2.40 1.58 -5.39
CA ARG A 65 1.76 1.82 -6.69
C ARG A 65 1.79 0.57 -7.60
N VAL A 66 2.94 -0.09 -7.71
CA VAL A 66 3.12 -1.29 -8.55
C VAL A 66 2.29 -2.46 -8.03
N VAL A 67 2.24 -2.64 -6.71
CA VAL A 67 1.47 -3.68 -6.05
C VAL A 67 -0.03 -3.41 -6.20
N THR A 68 -0.48 -2.18 -5.95
CA THR A 68 -1.88 -1.80 -6.14
C THR A 68 -2.31 -1.95 -7.59
N ALA A 69 -1.44 -1.64 -8.57
CA ALA A 69 -1.74 -1.83 -9.99
C ALA A 69 -1.93 -3.31 -10.40
N HIS A 70 -1.42 -4.28 -9.61
CA HIS A 70 -1.71 -5.71 -9.83
C HIS A 70 -3.09 -6.12 -9.32
N VAL A 71 -3.63 -5.41 -8.33
CA VAL A 71 -4.94 -5.68 -7.72
C VAL A 71 -6.04 -4.87 -8.40
N LEU A 72 -5.72 -3.64 -8.80
CA LEU A 72 -6.64 -2.64 -9.32
C LEU A 72 -6.13 -2.11 -10.66
N SER A 73 -6.96 -2.22 -11.69
CA SER A 73 -6.67 -1.81 -13.06
C SER A 73 -6.65 -0.29 -13.24
N GLY A 74 -7.34 0.45 -12.37
CA GLY A 74 -7.41 1.92 -12.36
C GLY A 74 -6.25 2.59 -11.60
N GLY A 75 -5.54 1.85 -10.73
CA GLY A 75 -4.36 2.33 -10.01
C GLY A 75 -4.64 3.02 -8.67
N VAL A 76 -3.62 3.74 -8.18
CA VAL A 76 -3.57 4.46 -6.88
C VAL A 76 -3.15 5.92 -7.02
#